data_AF-A0A840GHB9-F1
#
_entry.id   AF-A0A840GHB9-F1
#
_cell.length_a   1.000
_cell.length_b   1.000
_cell.length_c   1.000
_cell.angle_alpha   90.00
_cell.angle_beta   90.00
_cell.angle_gamma   90.00
#
_symmetry.space_group_name_H-M   'P 1'
#
loop_
_entity.id
_entity.type
_entity.pdbx_description
1 polymer ?
#
loop_
_entity_poly.entity_id
_entity_poly.type
_entity_poly.pdbx_seq_one_letter_code
_entity_poly.pdbx_strand_id
1 'polypeptide(L)'
;MQEGMDESRQKERFTSKAFQQFEARERELLEYRELIQKQEKQLDEYRTRLKHEQMAREQELQKELESREKYFADRERKLFARQKEIEHHLMKRQEEAEALRTKLEHELSSREAQLQDALQQLNLEKERYTEESRKKIERTSKDYVSDTLSALDKKEVQFHLISKIWSAIGAVSLAGGLGFFGYVTISSFASIPNPITWEFITFSIFKGLIALALFAALAKYAFLFSNSYMREALKNADRRHAINFGKFYLESYGAAAEWTQIKEAFENWNIIGTNAFSTPDESQLDVTALEKVANTIEKIRKSLPASKSETSA
;
A
#
# COMPACT_ATOMS: atom_id res chain seq x y z
N MET A 1 107.86 141.38 41.94
CA MET A 1 107.44 140.40 42.97
C MET A 1 105.96 140.58 43.26
N GLN A 2 105.06 140.09 42.41
CA GLN A 2 103.61 140.05 42.69
C GLN A 2 102.84 139.14 41.70
N GLU A 3 103.50 138.11 41.15
CA GLU A 3 102.93 137.15 40.18
C GLU A 3 102.71 135.75 40.79
N GLY A 4 102.89 135.57 42.10
CA GLY A 4 102.85 134.26 42.76
C GLY A 4 101.58 133.92 43.55
N MET A 5 100.52 134.74 43.54
CA MET A 5 99.37 134.58 44.46
C MET A 5 98.00 134.27 43.83
N ASP A 6 97.87 134.24 42.50
CA ASP A 6 96.56 134.01 41.84
C ASP A 6 96.29 132.56 41.41
N GLU A 7 97.28 131.66 41.39
CA GLU A 7 97.07 130.24 41.06
C GLU A 7 96.34 129.44 42.16
N SER A 8 96.32 129.91 43.41
CA SER A 8 95.71 129.18 44.53
C SER A 8 94.19 129.36 44.65
N ARG A 9 93.59 130.42 44.09
CA ARG A 9 92.15 130.70 44.19
C ARG A 9 91.28 130.08 43.09
N GLN A 10 91.85 129.69 41.95
CA GLN A 10 91.10 129.01 40.88
C GLN A 10 90.87 127.52 41.15
N LYS A 11 91.75 126.85 41.91
CA LYS A 11 91.57 125.43 42.29
C LYS A 11 90.41 125.21 43.27
N GLU A 12 90.12 126.14 44.18
CA GLU A 12 89.04 125.99 45.18
C GLU A 12 87.62 126.21 44.62
N ARG A 13 87.45 127.02 43.56
CA ARG A 13 86.12 127.25 42.94
C ARG A 13 85.69 126.12 42.01
N PHE A 14 86.63 125.41 41.41
CA PHE A 14 86.33 124.23 40.59
C PHE A 14 85.89 123.03 41.43
N THR A 15 86.45 122.88 42.64
CA THR A 15 86.06 121.82 43.59
C THR A 15 84.65 122.02 44.17
N SER A 16 84.20 123.26 44.38
CA SER A 16 82.88 123.54 44.96
C SER A 16 81.70 123.32 43.99
N LYS A 17 81.82 123.72 42.72
CA LYS A 17 80.78 123.45 41.70
C LYS A 17 80.68 121.98 41.33
N ALA A 18 81.80 121.26 41.29
CA ALA A 18 81.81 119.82 41.09
C ALA A 18 81.09 119.08 42.24
N PHE A 19 81.24 119.56 43.48
CA PHE A 19 80.57 119.00 44.66
C PHE A 19 79.04 119.20 44.64
N GLN A 20 78.54 120.37 44.24
CA GLN A 20 77.09 120.61 44.14
C GLN A 20 76.41 119.82 43.01
N GLN A 21 77.07 119.66 41.86
CA GLN A 21 76.58 118.78 40.79
C GLN A 21 76.61 117.30 41.22
N PHE A 22 77.57 116.93 42.05
CA PHE A 22 77.65 115.59 42.63
C PHE A 22 76.47 115.33 43.58
N GLU A 23 76.17 116.23 44.51
CA GLU A 23 75.03 116.09 45.45
C GLU A 23 73.65 116.04 44.74
N ALA A 24 73.44 116.86 43.71
CA ALA A 24 72.17 116.86 42.97
C ALA A 24 71.97 115.53 42.21
N ARG A 25 73.04 115.02 41.59
CA ARG A 25 73.05 113.72 40.94
C ARG A 25 72.88 112.58 41.95
N GLU A 26 73.41 112.73 43.16
CA GLU A 26 73.25 111.77 44.26
C GLU A 26 71.79 111.68 44.72
N ARG A 27 71.09 112.82 44.81
CA ARG A 27 69.65 112.86 45.12
C ARG A 27 68.78 112.25 44.01
N GLU A 28 69.04 112.60 42.75
CA GLU A 28 68.34 111.96 41.62
C GLU A 28 68.58 110.45 41.61
N LEU A 29 69.82 110.01 41.84
CA LEU A 29 70.15 108.57 41.94
C LEU A 29 69.45 107.88 43.11
N LEU A 30 69.22 108.58 44.23
CA LEU A 30 68.43 108.07 45.36
C LEU A 30 66.95 107.94 45.00
N GLU A 31 66.35 108.94 44.36
CA GLU A 31 64.96 108.87 43.90
C GLU A 31 64.76 107.76 42.86
N TYR A 32 65.69 107.59 41.91
CA TYR A 32 65.67 106.47 40.98
C TYR A 32 65.83 105.13 41.70
N ARG A 33 66.69 105.03 42.72
CA ARG A 33 66.81 103.82 43.55
C ARG A 33 65.52 103.49 44.28
N GLU A 34 64.84 104.47 44.86
CA GLU A 34 63.56 104.26 45.55
C GLU A 34 62.45 103.84 44.57
N LEU A 35 62.41 104.45 43.38
CA LEU A 35 61.44 104.09 42.34
C LEU A 35 61.68 102.66 41.83
N ILE A 36 62.94 102.29 41.60
CA ILE A 36 63.35 100.93 41.22
C ILE A 36 62.97 99.94 42.32
N GLN A 37 63.25 100.23 43.60
CA GLN A 37 62.84 99.37 44.71
C GLN A 37 61.33 99.17 44.80
N LYS A 38 60.53 100.22 44.56
CA LYS A 38 59.06 100.11 44.53
C LYS A 38 58.60 99.25 43.36
N GLN A 39 59.17 99.41 42.17
CA GLN A 39 58.85 98.59 41.00
C GLN A 39 59.28 97.13 41.18
N GLU A 40 60.45 96.88 41.76
CA GLU A 40 60.92 95.54 42.12
C GLU A 40 59.96 94.86 43.10
N LYS A 41 59.54 95.59 44.15
CA LYS A 41 58.57 95.06 45.11
C LYS A 41 57.22 94.74 44.47
N GLN A 42 56.71 95.61 43.59
CA GLN A 42 55.47 95.36 42.84
C GLN A 42 55.60 94.17 41.88
N LEU A 43 56.76 94.03 41.22
CA LEU A 43 57.05 92.90 40.34
C LEU A 43 57.13 91.58 41.12
N ASP A 44 57.75 91.59 42.30
CA ASP A 44 57.83 90.41 43.17
C ASP A 44 56.46 90.04 43.76
N GLU A 45 55.65 91.02 44.16
CA GLU A 45 54.25 90.78 44.55
C GLU A 45 53.42 90.24 43.38
N TYR A 46 53.64 90.72 42.16
CA TYR A 46 52.96 90.21 40.97
C TYR A 46 53.42 88.78 40.63
N ARG A 47 54.72 88.50 40.68
CA ARG A 47 55.30 87.17 40.46
C ARG A 47 54.79 86.14 41.47
N THR A 48 54.71 86.52 42.74
CA THR A 48 54.20 85.64 43.80
C THR A 48 52.71 85.35 43.62
N ARG A 49 51.89 86.35 43.27
CA ARG A 49 50.48 86.13 42.90
C ARG A 49 50.33 85.22 41.70
N LEU A 50 51.07 85.48 40.62
CA LEU A 50 51.01 84.68 39.40
C LEU A 50 51.43 83.23 39.65
N LYS A 51 52.47 83.02 40.47
CA LYS A 51 52.92 81.68 40.88
C LYS A 51 51.86 80.96 41.71
N HIS A 52 51.22 81.66 42.65
CA HIS A 52 50.13 81.07 43.43
C HIS A 52 48.92 80.73 42.57
N GLU A 53 48.54 81.59 41.63
CA GLU A 53 47.44 81.33 40.70
C GLU A 53 47.75 80.16 39.77
N GLN A 54 49.00 80.07 39.25
CA GLN A 54 49.45 78.92 38.47
C GLN A 54 49.39 77.62 39.28
N MET A 55 49.93 77.61 40.51
CA MET A 55 49.87 76.42 41.36
C MET A 55 48.44 76.03 41.72
N ALA A 56 47.55 77.01 41.97
CA ALA A 56 46.15 76.72 42.26
C ALA A 56 45.43 76.10 41.05
N ARG A 57 45.66 76.63 39.85
CA ARG A 57 45.11 76.06 38.59
C ARG A 57 45.66 74.67 38.31
N GLU A 58 46.96 74.45 38.51
CA GLU A 58 47.57 73.12 38.36
C GLU A 58 46.96 72.11 39.33
N GLN A 59 46.77 72.49 40.60
CA GLN A 59 46.12 71.63 41.59
C GLN A 59 44.67 71.30 41.25
N GLU A 60 43.92 72.27 40.74
CA GLU A 60 42.53 72.07 40.31
C GLU A 60 42.47 71.12 39.10
N LEU A 61 43.34 71.33 38.12
CA LEU A 61 43.44 70.49 36.92
C LEU A 61 43.88 69.07 37.28
N GLN A 62 44.80 68.91 38.23
CA GLN A 62 45.21 67.60 38.75
C GLN A 62 44.06 66.88 39.46
N LYS A 63 43.28 67.57 40.29
CA LYS A 63 42.07 67.01 40.92
C LYS A 63 41.03 66.59 39.88
N GLU A 64 40.83 67.39 38.84
CA GLU A 64 39.91 67.06 37.77
C GLU A 64 40.37 65.81 37.00
N LEU A 65 41.66 65.71 36.68
CA LEU A 65 42.24 64.52 36.06
C LEU A 65 42.06 63.27 36.91
N GLU A 66 42.37 63.35 38.21
CA GLU A 66 42.16 62.22 39.13
C GLU A 66 40.68 61.82 39.22
N SER A 67 39.75 62.78 39.20
CA SER A 67 38.31 62.50 39.22
C SER A 67 37.85 61.79 37.94
N ARG A 68 38.37 62.23 36.79
CA ARG A 68 38.09 61.63 35.48
C ARG A 68 38.68 60.23 35.40
N GLU A 69 39.92 60.04 35.85
CA GLU A 69 40.58 58.73 35.88
C GLU A 69 39.81 57.75 36.77
N LYS A 70 39.37 58.17 37.96
CA LYS A 70 38.49 57.34 38.81
C LYS A 70 37.16 57.00 38.14
N TYR A 71 36.55 57.97 37.46
CA TYR A 71 35.30 57.75 36.73
C TYR A 71 35.47 56.75 35.57
N PHE A 72 36.54 56.89 34.79
CA PHE A 72 36.85 55.96 33.70
C PHE A 72 37.18 54.56 34.23
N ALA A 73 37.98 54.45 35.28
CA ALA A 73 38.31 53.18 35.92
C ALA A 73 37.06 52.47 36.47
N ASP A 74 36.13 53.20 37.09
CA ASP A 74 34.86 52.62 37.55
C ASP A 74 33.96 52.17 36.39
N ARG A 75 33.91 52.96 35.30
CA ARG A 75 33.17 52.59 34.09
C ARG A 75 33.74 51.35 33.40
N GLU A 76 35.06 51.25 33.28
CA GLU A 76 35.74 50.06 32.74
C GLU A 76 35.45 48.83 33.59
N ARG A 77 35.54 48.94 34.92
CA ARG A 77 35.18 47.84 35.83
C ARG A 77 33.73 47.39 35.65
N LYS A 78 32.78 48.33 35.53
CA LYS A 78 31.37 48.01 35.29
C LYS A 78 31.13 47.35 33.93
N LEU A 79 31.80 47.82 32.88
CA LEU A 79 31.71 47.22 31.55
C LEU A 79 32.29 45.81 31.55
N PHE A 80 33.44 45.61 32.17
CA PHE A 80 34.07 44.31 32.29
C PHE A 80 33.21 43.32 33.11
N ALA A 81 32.61 43.78 34.20
CA ALA A 81 31.70 42.97 35.00
C ALA A 81 30.45 42.54 34.21
N ARG A 82 29.83 43.46 33.45
CA ARG A 82 28.70 43.14 32.57
C ARG A 82 29.09 42.18 31.45
N GLN A 83 30.25 42.38 30.83
CA GLN A 83 30.74 41.50 29.79
C GLN A 83 30.93 40.07 30.32
N LYS A 84 31.54 39.92 31.50
CA LYS A 84 31.70 38.63 32.16
C LYS A 84 30.36 37.97 32.51
N GLU A 85 29.39 38.75 32.97
CA GLU A 85 28.04 38.25 33.26
C GLU A 85 27.32 37.75 32.00
N ILE A 86 27.43 38.50 30.89
CA ILE A 86 26.89 38.10 29.59
C ILE A 86 27.57 36.83 29.08
N GLU A 87 28.90 36.75 29.14
CA GLU A 87 29.67 35.56 28.74
C GLU A 87 29.26 34.34 29.57
N HIS A 88 29.08 34.50 30.88
CA HIS A 88 28.61 33.43 31.75
C HIS A 88 27.19 32.96 31.40
N HIS A 89 26.26 33.90 31.17
CA HIS A 89 24.91 33.57 30.73
C HIS A 89 24.86 32.87 29.38
N LEU A 90 25.72 33.29 28.43
CA LEU A 90 25.83 32.65 27.13
C LEU A 90 26.37 31.22 27.25
N MET A 91 27.44 31.01 28.03
CA MET A 91 27.97 29.66 28.27
C MET A 91 26.92 28.75 28.90
N LYS A 92 26.20 29.22 29.92
CA LYS A 92 25.15 28.42 30.56
C LYS A 92 24.03 28.04 29.59
N ARG A 93 23.57 28.98 28.75
CA ARG A 93 22.57 28.68 27.71
C ARG A 93 23.09 27.70 26.66
N GLN A 94 24.37 27.79 26.31
CA GLN A 94 24.99 26.88 25.36
C GLN A 94 25.07 25.46 25.94
N GLU A 95 25.48 25.31 27.20
CA GLU A 95 25.47 24.03 27.91
C GLU A 95 24.05 23.44 28.00
N GLU A 96 23.04 24.26 28.35
CA GLU A 96 21.64 23.83 28.38
C GLU A 96 21.15 23.38 26.99
N ALA A 97 21.51 24.10 25.93
CA ALA A 97 21.16 23.76 24.56
C ALA A 97 21.84 22.48 24.07
N GLU A 98 23.12 22.27 24.41
CA GLU A 98 23.87 21.05 24.09
C GLU A 98 23.32 19.84 24.86
N ALA A 99 22.98 20.02 26.14
CA ALA A 99 22.32 18.99 26.95
C ALA A 99 20.92 18.61 26.41
N LEU A 100 20.16 19.59 25.89
CA LEU A 100 18.87 19.32 25.25
C LEU A 100 19.04 18.60 23.92
N ARG A 101 20.02 19.00 23.09
CA ARG A 101 20.32 18.34 21.81
C ARG A 101 20.68 16.88 22.00
N THR A 102 21.60 16.60 22.92
CA THR A 102 22.04 15.22 23.21
C THR A 102 20.89 14.34 23.73
N LYS A 103 20.01 14.89 24.58
CA LYS A 103 18.79 14.19 25.02
C LYS A 103 17.84 13.90 23.86
N LEU A 104 17.59 14.89 22.99
CA LEU A 104 16.71 14.73 21.82
C LEU A 104 17.27 13.72 20.81
N GLU A 105 18.57 13.75 20.54
CA GLU A 105 19.24 12.78 19.67
C GLU A 105 19.14 11.36 20.23
N HIS A 106 19.29 11.20 21.55
CA HIS A 106 19.11 9.91 22.19
C HIS A 106 17.65 9.42 22.13
N GLU A 107 16.68 10.31 22.38
CA GLU A 107 15.26 9.94 22.28
C GLU A 107 14.88 9.59 20.83
N LEU A 108 15.29 10.39 19.85
CA LEU A 108 15.05 10.13 18.42
C LEU A 108 15.64 8.78 18.00
N SER A 109 16.91 8.52 18.30
CA SER A 109 17.54 7.24 17.96
C SER A 109 16.84 6.05 18.62
N SER A 110 16.39 6.20 19.88
CA SER A 110 15.61 5.14 20.56
C SER A 110 14.26 4.88 19.89
N ARG A 111 13.56 5.94 19.46
CA ARG A 111 12.26 5.84 18.78
C ARG A 111 12.40 5.27 17.39
N GLU A 112 13.43 5.67 16.65
CA GLU A 112 13.74 5.12 15.33
C GLU A 112 14.05 3.62 15.41
N ALA A 113 14.84 3.20 16.40
CA ALA A 113 15.11 1.78 16.63
C ALA A 113 13.83 0.99 16.97
N GLN A 114 12.96 1.54 17.83
CA GLN A 114 11.66 0.91 18.14
C GLN A 114 10.75 0.81 16.91
N LEU A 115 10.71 1.85 16.07
CA LEU A 115 9.92 1.83 14.84
C LEU A 115 10.47 0.81 13.83
N GLN A 116 11.78 0.69 13.69
CA GLN A 116 12.39 -0.30 12.82
C GLN A 116 12.09 -1.73 13.29
N ASP A 117 12.21 -2.00 14.59
CA ASP A 117 11.85 -3.31 15.17
C ASP A 117 10.35 -3.61 14.98
N ALA A 118 9.47 -2.64 15.24
CA ALA A 118 8.03 -2.80 15.00
C ALA A 118 7.69 -3.07 13.53
N LEU A 119 8.34 -2.39 12.58
CA LEU A 119 8.18 -2.66 11.16
C LEU A 119 8.67 -4.05 10.77
N GLN A 120 9.80 -4.50 11.34
CA GLN A 120 10.32 -5.83 11.09
C GLN A 120 9.37 -6.91 11.64
N GLN A 121 8.87 -6.74 12.87
CA GLN A 121 7.88 -7.64 13.47
C GLN A 121 6.59 -7.70 12.64
N LEU A 122 6.09 -6.54 12.20
CA LEU A 122 4.89 -6.47 11.37
C LEU A 122 5.09 -7.17 10.02
N ASN A 123 6.25 -7.04 9.39
CA ASN A 123 6.57 -7.76 8.16
C ASN A 123 6.62 -9.28 8.38
N LEU A 124 7.26 -9.73 9.47
CA LEU A 124 7.34 -11.15 9.84
C LEU A 124 5.96 -11.74 10.18
N GLU A 125 5.10 -10.98 10.85
CA GLU A 125 3.71 -11.38 11.12
C GLU A 125 2.90 -11.45 9.83
N LYS A 126 3.04 -10.46 8.94
CA LYS A 126 2.38 -10.46 7.64
C LYS A 126 2.78 -11.69 6.83
N GLU A 127 4.06 -12.04 6.79
CA GLU A 127 4.55 -13.26 6.13
C GLU A 127 3.90 -14.51 6.76
N ARG A 128 3.93 -14.65 8.09
CA ARG A 128 3.27 -15.77 8.80
C ARG A 128 1.77 -15.87 8.51
N TYR A 129 1.03 -14.77 8.62
CA TYR A 129 -0.40 -14.74 8.32
C TYR A 129 -0.69 -15.09 6.85
N THR A 130 0.14 -14.64 5.92
CA THR A 130 -0.03 -15.01 4.50
C THR A 130 0.24 -16.49 4.27
N GLU A 131 1.21 -17.10 4.95
CA GLU A 131 1.47 -18.53 4.86
C GLU A 131 0.36 -19.38 5.49
N GLU A 132 -0.09 -19.01 6.69
CA GLU A 132 -1.15 -19.74 7.40
C GLU A 132 -2.49 -19.63 6.68
N SER A 133 -2.85 -18.44 6.21
CA SER A 133 -4.05 -18.25 5.38
C SER A 133 -3.96 -19.04 4.07
N ARG A 134 -2.80 -19.04 3.39
CA ARG A 134 -2.56 -19.87 2.19
C ARG A 134 -2.74 -21.36 2.49
N LYS A 135 -2.12 -21.89 3.56
CA LYS A 135 -2.26 -23.30 3.97
C LYS A 135 -3.71 -23.65 4.32
N LYS A 136 -4.44 -22.75 4.96
CA LYS A 136 -5.85 -22.95 5.31
C LYS A 136 -6.72 -23.00 4.06
N ILE A 137 -6.54 -22.04 3.13
CA ILE A 137 -7.25 -22.00 1.85
C ILE A 137 -6.95 -23.26 1.02
N GLU A 138 -5.69 -23.70 0.98
CA GLU A 138 -5.28 -24.91 0.28
C GLU A 138 -6.00 -26.14 0.82
N ARG A 139 -6.02 -26.33 2.15
CA ARG A 139 -6.73 -27.46 2.79
C ARG A 139 -8.23 -27.41 2.54
N THR A 140 -8.88 -26.28 2.83
CA THR A 140 -10.35 -26.18 2.70
C THR A 140 -10.80 -26.29 1.24
N SER A 141 -10.02 -25.78 0.29
CA SER A 141 -10.34 -25.90 -1.14
C SER A 141 -10.15 -27.33 -1.62
N LYS A 142 -9.09 -28.02 -1.19
CA LYS A 142 -8.87 -29.44 -1.50
C LYS A 142 -9.97 -30.32 -0.96
N ASP A 143 -10.38 -30.12 0.30
CA ASP A 143 -11.45 -30.89 0.94
C ASP A 143 -12.78 -30.72 0.19
N TYR A 144 -13.19 -29.47 -0.06
CA TYR A 144 -14.43 -29.18 -0.79
C TYR A 144 -14.44 -29.73 -2.23
N VAL A 145 -13.32 -29.60 -2.95
CA VAL A 145 -13.19 -30.14 -4.30
C VAL A 145 -13.22 -31.68 -4.28
N SER A 146 -12.63 -32.32 -3.26
CA SER A 146 -12.67 -33.77 -3.12
C SER A 146 -14.07 -34.30 -2.77
N ASP A 147 -14.80 -33.60 -1.89
CA ASP A 147 -16.17 -33.95 -1.53
C ASP A 147 -17.10 -33.84 -2.73
N THR A 148 -16.99 -32.74 -3.49
CA THR A 148 -17.78 -32.57 -4.72
C THR A 148 -17.46 -33.63 -5.78
N LEU A 149 -16.17 -33.96 -5.98
CA LEU A 149 -15.77 -35.05 -6.87
C LEU A 149 -16.36 -36.40 -6.45
N SER A 150 -16.33 -36.72 -5.15
CA SER A 150 -16.90 -37.98 -4.63
C SER A 150 -18.42 -38.05 -4.82
N ALA A 151 -19.12 -36.93 -4.64
CA ALA A 151 -20.55 -36.83 -4.86
C ALA A 151 -20.91 -36.98 -6.35
N LEU A 152 -20.12 -36.39 -7.25
CA LEU A 152 -20.29 -36.54 -8.70
C LEU A 152 -20.02 -37.98 -9.15
N ASP A 153 -18.96 -38.61 -8.66
CA ASP A 153 -18.61 -40.00 -8.98
C ASP A 153 -19.74 -40.98 -8.59
N LYS A 154 -20.28 -40.80 -7.38
CA LYS A 154 -21.41 -41.59 -6.88
C LYS A 154 -22.65 -41.45 -7.77
N LYS A 155 -22.93 -40.25 -8.29
CA LYS A 155 -24.05 -40.02 -9.22
C LYS A 155 -23.82 -40.63 -10.60
N GLU A 156 -22.59 -40.60 -11.11
CA GLU A 156 -22.26 -41.23 -12.40
C GLU A 156 -22.48 -42.74 -12.36
N VAL A 157 -22.01 -43.40 -11.31
CA VAL A 157 -22.24 -44.83 -11.10
C VAL A 157 -23.73 -45.14 -11.03
N GLN A 158 -24.51 -44.32 -10.31
CA GLN A 158 -25.97 -44.48 -10.24
C GLN A 158 -26.63 -44.37 -11.62
N PHE A 159 -26.27 -43.38 -12.43
CA PHE A 159 -26.85 -43.22 -13.76
C PHE A 159 -26.46 -44.35 -14.72
N HIS A 160 -25.22 -44.85 -14.67
CA HIS A 160 -24.82 -46.02 -15.44
C HIS A 160 -25.56 -47.29 -15.02
N LEU A 161 -25.80 -47.49 -13.72
CA LEU A 161 -26.58 -48.63 -13.22
C LEU A 161 -28.03 -48.55 -13.71
N ILE A 162 -28.67 -47.39 -13.55
CA ILE A 162 -30.05 -47.17 -14.01
C ILE A 162 -30.16 -47.37 -15.52
N SER A 163 -29.23 -46.83 -16.31
CA SER A 163 -29.17 -47.02 -17.75
C SER A 163 -29.06 -48.50 -18.14
N LYS A 164 -28.16 -49.26 -17.50
CA LYS A 164 -28.01 -50.71 -17.74
C LYS A 164 -29.29 -51.48 -17.40
N ILE A 165 -29.97 -51.14 -16.30
CA ILE A 165 -31.23 -51.77 -15.90
C ILE A 165 -32.31 -51.52 -16.96
N TRP A 166 -32.49 -50.28 -17.41
CA TRP A 166 -33.48 -49.95 -18.43
C TRP A 166 -33.17 -50.60 -19.78
N SER A 167 -31.89 -50.67 -20.18
CA SER A 167 -31.47 -51.41 -21.37
C SER A 167 -31.78 -52.91 -21.26
N ALA A 168 -31.52 -53.51 -20.10
CA ALA A 168 -31.83 -54.91 -19.84
C ALA A 168 -33.35 -55.17 -19.89
N ILE A 169 -34.17 -54.30 -19.30
CA ILE A 169 -35.64 -54.37 -19.38
C ILE A 169 -36.10 -54.28 -20.84
N GLY A 170 -35.53 -53.37 -21.64
CA GLY A 170 -35.86 -53.25 -23.07
C GLY A 170 -35.50 -54.51 -23.87
N ALA A 171 -34.33 -55.09 -23.62
CA ALA A 171 -33.90 -56.34 -24.25
C ALA A 171 -34.76 -57.54 -23.85
N VAL A 172 -35.08 -57.67 -22.55
CA VAL A 172 -35.98 -58.72 -22.03
C VAL A 172 -37.39 -58.55 -22.57
N SER A 173 -37.88 -57.31 -22.73
CA SER A 173 -39.19 -57.02 -23.33
C SER A 173 -39.27 -57.50 -24.79
N LEU A 174 -38.20 -57.30 -25.58
CA LEU A 174 -38.15 -57.79 -26.97
C LEU A 174 -38.10 -59.31 -27.03
N ALA A 175 -37.24 -59.94 -26.22
CA ALA A 175 -37.15 -61.39 -26.15
C ALA A 175 -38.46 -62.01 -25.64
N GLY A 176 -39.09 -61.39 -24.64
CA GLY A 176 -40.39 -61.76 -24.11
C GLY A 176 -41.51 -61.60 -25.13
N GLY A 177 -41.50 -60.53 -25.93
CA GLY A 177 -42.46 -60.33 -27.02
C GLY A 177 -42.34 -61.39 -28.12
N LEU A 178 -41.12 -61.76 -28.52
CA LEU A 178 -40.85 -62.86 -29.45
C LEU A 178 -41.31 -64.21 -28.87
N GLY A 179 -40.98 -64.48 -27.61
CA GLY A 179 -41.40 -65.71 -26.92
C GLY A 179 -42.92 -65.80 -26.77
N PHE A 180 -43.57 -64.70 -26.39
CA PHE A 180 -45.02 -64.60 -26.28
C PHE A 180 -45.69 -64.79 -27.65
N PHE A 181 -45.15 -64.18 -28.70
CA PHE A 181 -45.65 -64.36 -30.07
C PHE A 181 -45.55 -65.82 -30.52
N GLY A 182 -44.40 -66.47 -30.27
CA GLY A 182 -44.21 -67.90 -30.55
C GLY A 182 -45.19 -68.78 -29.78
N TYR A 183 -45.35 -68.53 -28.47
CA TYR A 183 -46.31 -69.25 -27.62
C TYR A 183 -47.77 -69.07 -28.09
N VAL A 184 -48.19 -67.84 -28.38
CA VAL A 184 -49.53 -67.56 -28.92
C VAL A 184 -49.72 -68.27 -30.26
N THR A 185 -48.73 -68.27 -31.14
CA THR A 185 -48.81 -68.96 -32.43
C THR A 185 -49.01 -70.47 -32.28
N ILE A 186 -48.25 -71.11 -31.39
CA ILE A 186 -48.35 -72.56 -31.13
C ILE A 186 -49.69 -72.90 -30.45
N SER A 187 -50.08 -72.14 -29.42
CA SER A 187 -51.34 -72.38 -28.71
C SER A 187 -52.59 -72.13 -29.56
N SER A 188 -52.54 -71.12 -30.43
CA SER A 188 -53.59 -70.85 -31.41
C SER A 188 -53.68 -71.95 -32.47
N PHE A 189 -52.55 -72.54 -32.88
CA PHE A 189 -52.53 -73.68 -33.81
C PHE A 189 -53.19 -74.93 -33.20
N ALA A 190 -52.99 -75.17 -31.91
CA ALA A 190 -53.63 -76.28 -31.20
C ALA A 190 -55.15 -76.09 -31.00
N SER A 191 -55.65 -74.86 -31.07
CA SER A 191 -57.05 -74.50 -30.77
C SER A 191 -57.83 -74.06 -32.00
N ILE A 192 -57.36 -74.39 -33.22
CA ILE A 192 -58.02 -74.00 -34.47
C ILE A 192 -59.42 -74.62 -34.54
N PRO A 193 -60.50 -73.80 -34.58
CA PRO A 193 -61.84 -74.30 -34.83
C PRO A 193 -61.94 -74.86 -36.26
N ASN A 194 -62.63 -75.99 -36.43
CA ASN A 194 -62.93 -76.55 -37.74
C ASN A 194 -64.46 -76.50 -37.93
N PRO A 195 -65.02 -75.71 -38.89
CA PRO A 195 -64.34 -74.93 -39.93
C PRO A 195 -63.72 -73.62 -39.42
N ILE A 196 -62.69 -73.15 -40.13
CA ILE A 196 -62.00 -71.89 -39.81
C ILE A 196 -62.92 -70.72 -40.15
N THR A 197 -63.44 -70.06 -39.11
CA THR A 197 -64.23 -68.83 -39.20
C THR A 197 -63.33 -67.60 -39.43
N TRP A 198 -63.74 -66.67 -40.28
CA TRP A 198 -63.01 -65.43 -40.58
C TRP A 198 -62.79 -64.55 -39.35
N GLU A 199 -63.73 -64.60 -38.41
CA GLU A 199 -63.71 -63.94 -37.11
C GLU A 199 -62.50 -64.40 -36.26
N PHE A 200 -62.17 -65.70 -36.30
CA PHE A 200 -61.04 -66.28 -35.56
C PHE A 200 -59.69 -65.82 -36.13
N ILE A 201 -59.57 -65.73 -37.46
CA ILE A 201 -58.36 -65.23 -38.14
C ILE A 201 -58.14 -63.76 -37.77
N THR A 202 -59.18 -62.94 -37.89
CA THR A 202 -59.10 -61.50 -37.61
C THR A 202 -58.78 -61.24 -36.14
N PHE A 203 -59.43 -61.95 -35.22
CA PHE A 203 -59.15 -61.85 -33.79
C PHE A 203 -57.71 -62.26 -33.44
N SER A 204 -57.20 -63.34 -34.04
CA SER A 204 -55.85 -63.84 -33.79
C SER A 204 -54.76 -62.87 -34.29
N ILE A 205 -54.95 -62.28 -35.47
CA ILE A 205 -54.05 -61.26 -36.01
C ILE A 205 -54.07 -60.01 -35.12
N PHE A 206 -55.25 -59.52 -34.74
CA PHE A 206 -55.39 -58.31 -33.93
C PHE A 206 -54.78 -58.47 -32.53
N LYS A 207 -55.00 -59.62 -31.90
CA LYS A 207 -54.39 -59.98 -30.60
C LYS A 207 -52.86 -60.03 -30.69
N GLY A 208 -52.32 -60.64 -31.74
CA GLY A 208 -50.86 -60.69 -31.98
C GLY A 208 -50.27 -59.31 -32.22
N LEU A 209 -50.94 -58.47 -33.01
CA LEU A 209 -50.51 -57.11 -33.34
C LEU A 209 -50.50 -56.21 -32.10
N ILE A 210 -51.54 -56.25 -31.27
CA ILE A 210 -51.59 -55.48 -30.02
C ILE A 210 -50.47 -55.91 -29.06
N ALA A 211 -50.27 -57.22 -28.88
CA ALA A 211 -49.22 -57.72 -28.00
C ALA A 211 -47.83 -57.28 -28.49
N LEU A 212 -47.55 -57.42 -29.80
CA LEU A 212 -46.30 -56.99 -30.39
C LEU A 212 -46.10 -55.47 -30.23
N ALA A 213 -47.13 -54.68 -30.50
CA ALA A 213 -47.08 -53.22 -30.35
C ALA A 213 -46.80 -52.81 -28.89
N LEU A 214 -47.37 -53.51 -27.91
CA LEU A 214 -47.14 -53.24 -26.49
C LEU A 214 -45.69 -53.55 -26.07
N PHE A 215 -45.16 -54.71 -26.45
CA PHE A 215 -43.76 -55.06 -26.17
C PHE A 215 -42.76 -54.16 -26.91
N ALA A 216 -43.09 -53.75 -28.14
CA ALA A 216 -42.28 -52.82 -28.92
C ALA A 216 -42.29 -51.41 -28.30
N ALA A 217 -43.46 -50.93 -27.84
CA ALA A 217 -43.57 -49.66 -27.13
C ALA A 217 -42.79 -49.70 -25.82
N LEU A 218 -42.94 -50.76 -25.02
CA LEU A 218 -42.19 -50.95 -23.78
C LEU A 218 -40.68 -50.95 -24.01
N ALA A 219 -40.21 -51.68 -25.03
CA ALA A 219 -38.81 -51.68 -25.42
C ALA A 219 -38.34 -50.28 -25.86
N LYS A 220 -39.12 -49.58 -26.69
CA LYS A 220 -38.80 -48.21 -27.14
C LYS A 220 -38.62 -47.26 -25.95
N TYR A 221 -39.57 -47.23 -25.01
CA TYR A 221 -39.47 -46.38 -23.84
C TYR A 221 -38.29 -46.77 -22.94
N ALA A 222 -38.07 -48.07 -22.72
CA ALA A 222 -36.93 -48.55 -21.95
C ALA A 222 -35.58 -48.13 -22.57
N PHE A 223 -35.43 -48.21 -23.90
CA PHE A 223 -34.22 -47.74 -24.58
C PHE A 223 -34.07 -46.21 -24.58
N LEU A 224 -35.17 -45.45 -24.70
CA LEU A 224 -35.14 -43.99 -24.57
C LEU A 224 -34.68 -43.54 -23.18
N PHE A 225 -35.21 -44.17 -22.13
CA PHE A 225 -34.75 -43.93 -20.76
C PHE A 225 -33.28 -44.35 -20.58
N SER A 226 -32.89 -45.53 -21.06
CA SER A 226 -31.49 -45.96 -21.04
C SER A 226 -30.55 -44.93 -21.69
N ASN A 227 -30.92 -44.39 -22.85
CA ASN A 227 -30.09 -43.44 -23.59
C ASN A 227 -30.02 -42.06 -22.90
N SER A 228 -31.13 -41.58 -22.32
CA SER A 228 -31.14 -40.33 -21.55
C SER A 228 -30.27 -40.42 -20.29
N TYR A 229 -30.38 -41.51 -19.50
CA TYR A 229 -29.49 -41.74 -18.36
C TYR A 229 -28.03 -41.90 -18.77
N MET A 230 -27.74 -42.51 -19.92
CA MET A 230 -26.37 -42.63 -20.44
C MET A 230 -25.79 -41.26 -20.82
N ARG A 231 -26.56 -40.41 -21.50
CA ARG A 231 -26.17 -39.04 -21.85
C ARG A 231 -25.91 -38.19 -20.61
N GLU A 232 -26.73 -38.34 -19.58
CA GLU A 232 -26.54 -37.62 -18.32
C GLU A 232 -25.31 -38.13 -17.55
N ALA A 233 -25.03 -39.44 -17.58
CA ALA A 233 -23.80 -40.00 -17.03
C ALA A 233 -22.55 -39.44 -17.72
N LEU A 234 -22.56 -39.34 -19.06
CA LEU A 234 -21.45 -38.77 -19.84
C LEU A 234 -21.24 -37.29 -19.53
N LYS A 235 -22.31 -36.50 -19.46
CA LYS A 235 -22.24 -35.09 -19.03
C LYS A 235 -21.67 -34.94 -17.62
N ASN A 236 -22.05 -35.83 -16.71
CA ASN A 236 -21.52 -35.81 -15.35
C ASN A 236 -20.03 -36.20 -15.32
N ALA A 237 -19.62 -37.13 -16.18
CA ALA A 237 -18.21 -37.49 -16.37
C ALA A 237 -17.38 -36.32 -16.93
N ASP A 238 -17.92 -35.57 -17.88
CA ASP A 238 -17.28 -34.35 -18.42
C ASP A 238 -17.17 -33.26 -17.34
N ARG A 239 -18.23 -33.05 -16.54
CA ARG A 239 -18.21 -32.14 -15.40
C ARG A 239 -17.12 -32.55 -14.41
N ARG A 240 -17.08 -33.83 -14.02
CA ARG A 240 -16.06 -34.40 -13.10
C ARG A 240 -14.65 -34.26 -13.66
N HIS A 241 -14.45 -34.55 -14.94
CA HIS A 241 -13.15 -34.44 -15.60
C HIS A 241 -12.60 -33.04 -15.47
N ALA A 242 -13.45 -32.05 -15.72
CA ALA A 242 -13.01 -30.69 -15.58
C ALA A 242 -12.91 -30.26 -14.09
N ILE A 243 -13.70 -30.84 -13.15
CA ILE A 243 -13.49 -30.73 -11.67
C ILE A 243 -12.11 -31.19 -11.25
N ASN A 244 -11.64 -32.29 -11.84
CA ASN A 244 -10.28 -32.75 -11.63
C ASN A 244 -9.23 -31.79 -12.19
N PHE A 245 -9.48 -31.08 -13.30
CA PHE A 245 -8.54 -30.06 -13.77
C PHE A 245 -8.43 -28.87 -12.81
N GLY A 246 -9.53 -28.40 -12.23
CA GLY A 246 -9.49 -27.37 -11.18
C GLY A 246 -8.73 -27.81 -9.95
N LYS A 247 -8.96 -29.05 -9.52
CA LYS A 247 -8.21 -29.67 -8.42
C LYS A 247 -6.71 -29.68 -8.72
N PHE A 248 -6.33 -30.14 -9.91
CA PHE A 248 -4.94 -30.19 -10.36
C PHE A 248 -4.31 -28.80 -10.44
N TYR A 249 -5.05 -27.79 -10.91
CA TYR A 249 -4.56 -26.42 -10.98
C TYR A 249 -4.32 -25.83 -9.58
N LEU A 250 -5.23 -26.07 -8.64
CA LEU A 250 -5.06 -25.68 -7.23
C LEU A 250 -3.90 -26.43 -6.56
N GLU A 251 -3.67 -27.70 -6.90
CA GLU A 251 -2.52 -28.48 -6.42
C GLU A 251 -1.19 -28.00 -7.02
N SER A 252 -1.19 -27.58 -8.28
CA SER A 252 0.01 -27.15 -9.01
C SER A 252 0.40 -25.70 -8.71
N TYR A 253 -0.59 -24.83 -8.51
CA TYR A 253 -0.38 -23.38 -8.41
C TYR A 253 -0.92 -22.75 -7.11
N GLY A 254 -1.51 -23.50 -6.19
CA GLY A 254 -2.21 -22.98 -4.99
C GLY A 254 -1.41 -22.07 -4.06
N ALA A 255 -0.07 -22.06 -4.16
CA ALA A 255 0.80 -21.15 -3.38
C ALA A 255 1.15 -19.84 -4.10
N ALA A 256 0.96 -19.74 -5.43
CA ALA A 256 1.38 -18.60 -6.27
C ALA A 256 0.27 -18.05 -7.19
N ALA A 257 -0.88 -18.72 -7.31
CA ALA A 257 -1.96 -18.30 -8.19
C ALA A 257 -2.76 -17.13 -7.61
N GLU A 258 -2.93 -16.09 -8.43
CA GLU A 258 -3.85 -14.99 -8.16
C GLU A 258 -5.30 -15.48 -8.29
N TRP A 259 -6.17 -15.10 -7.35
CA TRP A 259 -7.57 -15.55 -7.29
C TRP A 259 -8.36 -15.24 -8.58
N THR A 260 -7.95 -14.22 -9.33
CA THR A 260 -8.48 -13.83 -10.63
C THR A 260 -8.27 -14.91 -11.69
N GLN A 261 -7.07 -15.51 -11.76
CA GLN A 261 -6.72 -16.57 -12.71
C GLN A 261 -7.47 -17.87 -12.40
N ILE A 262 -7.61 -18.19 -11.10
CA ILE A 262 -8.43 -19.31 -10.66
C ILE A 262 -9.88 -19.09 -11.09
N LYS A 263 -10.45 -17.91 -10.81
CA LYS A 263 -11.84 -17.61 -11.16
C LYS A 263 -12.11 -17.72 -12.67
N GLU A 264 -11.22 -17.21 -13.52
CA GLU A 264 -11.33 -17.29 -14.99
C GLU A 264 -11.26 -18.75 -15.49
N ALA A 265 -10.40 -19.58 -14.89
CA ALA A 265 -10.32 -21.00 -15.22
C ALA A 265 -11.58 -21.80 -14.80
N PHE A 266 -12.20 -21.43 -13.67
CA PHE A 266 -13.43 -22.06 -13.18
C PHE A 266 -14.71 -21.55 -13.90
N GLU A 267 -14.72 -20.31 -14.38
CA GLU A 267 -15.86 -19.72 -15.10
C GLU A 267 -16.15 -20.44 -16.42
N ASN A 268 -15.11 -20.80 -17.17
CA ASN A 268 -15.21 -21.48 -18.46
C ASN A 268 -15.61 -22.96 -18.37
N TRP A 269 -15.62 -23.54 -17.18
CA TRP A 269 -15.88 -24.96 -16.99
C TRP A 269 -17.18 -25.24 -16.23
N ASN A 270 -17.91 -24.21 -15.79
CA ASN A 270 -19.31 -24.41 -15.46
C ASN A 270 -20.12 -24.70 -16.73
N ILE A 271 -20.11 -25.95 -17.20
CA ILE A 271 -20.98 -26.46 -18.26
C ILE A 271 -22.37 -26.57 -17.63
N ILE A 272 -23.09 -25.45 -17.59
CA ILE A 272 -24.52 -25.39 -17.30
C ILE A 272 -25.23 -26.02 -18.50
N GLY A 273 -25.15 -27.35 -18.60
CA GLY A 273 -25.81 -28.12 -19.64
C GLY A 273 -27.27 -28.34 -19.25
N THR A 274 -28.19 -27.99 -20.13
CA THR A 274 -29.59 -28.43 -20.09
C THR A 274 -29.67 -29.92 -19.76
N ASN A 275 -30.52 -30.28 -18.80
CA ASN A 275 -30.68 -31.64 -18.32
C ASN A 275 -31.16 -32.53 -19.47
N ALA A 276 -30.69 -33.79 -19.57
CA ALA A 276 -31.24 -34.76 -20.53
C ALA A 276 -32.76 -35.02 -20.35
N PHE A 277 -33.33 -34.57 -19.22
CA PHE A 277 -34.76 -34.59 -18.90
C PHE A 277 -35.48 -33.24 -19.07
N SER A 278 -34.77 -32.16 -19.42
CA SER A 278 -35.40 -30.87 -19.75
C SER A 278 -36.00 -30.95 -21.15
N THR A 279 -37.31 -30.74 -21.23
CA THR A 279 -38.19 -30.67 -22.42
C THR A 279 -37.58 -31.23 -23.72
N PRO A 280 -38.02 -32.41 -24.19
CA PRO A 280 -37.58 -32.90 -25.49
C PRO A 280 -37.90 -31.85 -26.55
N ASP A 281 -36.92 -31.52 -27.40
CA ASP A 281 -37.20 -30.83 -28.66
C ASP A 281 -38.31 -31.63 -29.36
N GLU A 282 -39.50 -31.05 -29.48
CA GLU A 282 -40.72 -31.64 -30.05
C GLU A 282 -40.52 -32.14 -31.50
N SER A 283 -39.35 -31.91 -32.09
CA SER A 283 -38.99 -32.27 -33.47
C SER A 283 -38.54 -33.73 -33.67
N GLN A 284 -38.30 -34.52 -32.60
CA GLN A 284 -37.80 -35.90 -32.74
C GLN A 284 -38.85 -37.00 -32.53
N LEU A 285 -40.10 -36.65 -32.20
CA LEU A 285 -41.20 -37.62 -32.23
C LEU A 285 -41.70 -37.84 -33.67
N ASP A 286 -40.98 -38.72 -34.35
CA ASP A 286 -41.53 -39.88 -35.07
C ASP A 286 -42.23 -39.70 -36.44
N VAL A 287 -42.06 -38.60 -37.18
CA VAL A 287 -42.43 -38.61 -38.61
C VAL A 287 -41.56 -39.61 -39.38
N THR A 288 -40.25 -39.66 -39.08
CA THR A 288 -39.28 -40.53 -39.77
C THR A 288 -39.40 -42.00 -39.37
N ALA A 289 -39.87 -42.32 -38.15
CA ALA A 289 -40.09 -43.70 -37.75
C ALA A 289 -41.40 -44.25 -38.35
N LEU A 290 -42.46 -43.43 -38.39
CA LEU A 290 -43.69 -43.74 -39.12
C LEU A 290 -43.41 -43.96 -40.62
N GLU A 291 -42.56 -43.13 -41.22
CA GLU A 291 -42.17 -43.25 -42.63
C GLU A 291 -41.33 -44.51 -42.90
N LYS A 292 -40.45 -44.90 -41.97
CA LYS A 292 -39.71 -46.19 -42.05
C LYS A 292 -40.62 -47.41 -41.90
N VAL A 293 -41.61 -47.33 -41.01
CA VAL A 293 -42.64 -48.39 -40.86
C VAL A 293 -43.53 -48.46 -42.09
N ALA A 294 -43.96 -47.32 -42.64
CA ALA A 294 -44.72 -47.27 -43.89
C ALA A 294 -43.94 -47.87 -45.07
N ASN A 295 -42.66 -47.52 -45.22
CA ASN A 295 -41.79 -48.02 -46.29
C ASN A 295 -41.50 -49.53 -46.15
N THR A 296 -41.42 -50.07 -44.93
CA THR A 296 -41.24 -51.52 -44.72
C THR A 296 -42.53 -52.28 -45.01
N ILE A 297 -43.69 -51.77 -44.59
CA ILE A 297 -45.00 -52.32 -44.96
C ILE A 297 -45.21 -52.31 -46.48
N GLU A 298 -44.83 -51.24 -47.16
CA GLU A 298 -44.96 -51.13 -48.62
C GLU A 298 -44.05 -52.13 -49.36
N LYS A 299 -42.84 -52.37 -48.86
CA LYS A 299 -41.93 -53.40 -49.40
C LYS A 299 -42.44 -54.82 -49.15
N ILE A 300 -43.06 -55.09 -48.01
CA ILE A 300 -43.70 -56.38 -47.71
C ILE A 300 -44.92 -56.57 -48.63
N ARG A 301 -45.74 -55.53 -48.84
CA ARG A 301 -46.88 -55.57 -49.76
C ARG A 301 -46.45 -55.85 -51.22
N LYS A 302 -45.33 -55.27 -51.67
CA LYS A 302 -44.79 -55.50 -53.03
C LYS A 302 -44.14 -56.88 -53.22
N SER A 303 -43.83 -57.61 -52.15
CA SER A 303 -43.18 -58.92 -52.21
C SER A 303 -44.13 -60.11 -52.02
N LEU A 304 -45.44 -59.89 -51.84
CA LEU A 304 -46.43 -60.96 -51.84
C LEU A 304 -46.77 -61.40 -53.29
N PRO A 305 -46.61 -62.68 -53.66
CA PRO A 305 -46.99 -63.16 -55.00
C PRO A 305 -48.52 -63.20 -55.15
N ALA A 306 -49.04 -62.62 -56.24
CA ALA A 306 -50.43 -62.75 -56.63
C ALA A 306 -50.76 -64.22 -56.94
N SER A 307 -51.75 -64.79 -56.24
CA SER A 307 -52.24 -66.14 -56.53
C SER A 307 -52.82 -66.19 -57.94
N LYS A 308 -52.17 -66.91 -58.85
CA LYS A 308 -52.74 -67.30 -60.14
C LYS A 308 -53.97 -68.17 -59.90
N SER A 309 -55.13 -67.67 -60.30
CA SER A 309 -56.31 -68.49 -60.59
C SER A 309 -56.12 -69.15 -61.95
N GLU A 310 -55.84 -70.44 -61.96
CA GLU A 310 -56.01 -71.30 -63.14
C GLU A 310 -56.66 -72.62 -62.68
N THR A 311 -57.91 -72.84 -63.07
CA THR A 311 -58.33 -74.17 -63.52
C THR A 311 -59.47 -74.01 -64.50
N SER A 312 -59.16 -74.32 -65.75
CA SER A 312 -60.08 -74.58 -66.84
C SER A 312 -60.86 -75.86 -66.56
N ALA A 313 -62.18 -75.77 -66.69
CA ALA A 313 -63.04 -76.76 -67.33
C ALA A 313 -64.29 -76.02 -67.82
#